data_AF-A0A535GPF3-F1
#
_entry.id   AF-A0A535GPF3-F1
#
_cell.length_a   1.000
_cell.length_b   1.000
_cell.length_c   1.000
_cell.angle_alpha   90.00
_cell.angle_beta   90.00
_cell.angle_gamma   90.00
#
_symmetry.space_group_name_H-M   'P 1'
#
loop_
_entity.id
_entity.type
_entity.pdbx_description
1 polymer ?
#
loop_
_entity_poly.entity_id
_entity_poly.type
_entity_poly.pdbx_seq_one_letter_code
_entity_poly.pdbx_strand_id
1 'polypeptide(L)'
;MSDEPPSGPGPGSDDFDPKQHVWDGREWWTADHKFWWDGTRWQPQDAPRPETSPMAPVSKKRRPPGYWRDFWLGFLGVIVGNILLAIILNSVSSANLGEPVTGIVLAAPWVLNLAALIIAAIVRVPILLGMLLAYGIAFGLAILAGIFLLVLCYSGGGGVP
;
A
#
# COMPACT_ATOMS: atom_id res chain seq x y z
N MET A 1 8.99 -41.57 -25.71
CA MET A 1 8.67 -40.18 -26.05
C MET A 1 9.47 -39.36 -25.07
N SER A 2 10.59 -38.78 -25.50
CA SER A 2 11.46 -38.04 -24.60
C SER A 2 10.82 -36.67 -24.42
N ASP A 3 10.17 -36.45 -23.28
CA ASP A 3 9.57 -35.16 -22.96
C ASP A 3 10.72 -34.14 -22.83
N GLU A 4 10.75 -33.16 -23.73
CA GLU A 4 11.75 -32.11 -23.74
C GLU A 4 11.58 -31.24 -22.48
N PRO A 5 12.68 -30.83 -21.81
CA PRO A 5 12.57 -29.99 -20.63
C PRO A 5 11.86 -28.68 -20.96
N PRO A 6 10.97 -28.21 -20.07
CA PRO A 6 10.26 -26.96 -20.31
C PRO A 6 11.28 -25.82 -20.46
N SER A 7 11.15 -25.07 -21.54
CA SER A 7 11.92 -23.85 -21.81
C SER A 7 11.42 -22.64 -21.02
N GLY A 8 10.52 -22.87 -20.06
CA GLY A 8 9.89 -21.85 -19.25
C GLY A 8 10.82 -21.19 -18.24
N PRO A 9 10.45 -19.99 -17.75
CA PRO A 9 11.22 -19.24 -16.77
C PRO A 9 11.41 -20.02 -15.46
N GLY A 10 12.60 -19.93 -14.88
CA GLY A 10 12.88 -20.53 -13.58
C GLY A 10 12.44 -19.68 -12.39
N PRO A 11 12.48 -20.25 -11.18
CA PRO A 11 12.28 -19.54 -9.93
C PRO A 11 13.18 -18.30 -9.85
N GLY A 12 12.58 -17.12 -9.73
CA GLY A 12 13.29 -15.83 -9.68
C GLY A 12 13.19 -14.98 -10.95
N SER A 13 12.59 -15.50 -12.01
CA SER A 13 12.10 -14.71 -13.15
C SER A 13 10.78 -14.00 -12.80
N ASP A 14 10.54 -12.82 -13.40
CA ASP A 14 9.27 -12.10 -13.27
C ASP A 14 8.08 -12.88 -13.85
N ASP A 15 8.32 -13.77 -14.81
CA ASP A 15 7.31 -14.61 -15.46
C ASP A 15 7.14 -15.98 -14.76
N PHE A 16 7.81 -16.20 -13.62
CA PHE A 16 7.66 -17.43 -12.85
C PHE A 16 6.32 -17.46 -12.09
N ASP A 17 5.42 -18.37 -12.48
CA ASP A 17 4.18 -18.62 -11.72
C ASP A 17 4.42 -19.70 -10.64
N PRO A 18 4.51 -19.33 -9.34
CA PRO A 18 4.72 -20.30 -8.28
C PRO A 18 3.52 -21.24 -8.07
N LYS A 19 2.35 -20.98 -8.66
CA LYS A 19 1.19 -21.90 -8.56
C LYS A 19 1.31 -23.11 -9.48
N GLN A 20 2.13 -23.02 -10.52
CA GLN A 20 2.38 -24.12 -11.48
C GLN A 20 3.59 -24.97 -11.08
N HIS A 21 4.19 -24.69 -9.92
CA HIS A 21 5.41 -25.31 -9.46
C HIS A 21 5.30 -25.70 -7.98
N VAL A 22 5.98 -26.76 -7.59
CA VAL A 22 5.97 -27.31 -6.24
C VAL A 22 7.36 -27.17 -5.64
N TRP A 23 7.44 -26.72 -4.39
CA TRP A 23 8.69 -26.71 -3.63
C TRP A 23 8.75 -27.97 -2.77
N ASP A 24 9.79 -28.80 -2.95
CA ASP A 24 9.95 -30.08 -2.23
C ASP A 24 10.75 -29.95 -0.92
N GLY A 25 11.21 -28.74 -0.58
CA GLY A 25 12.11 -28.47 0.55
C GLY A 25 13.55 -28.19 0.15
N ARG A 26 13.95 -28.52 -1.08
CA ARG A 26 15.31 -28.32 -1.61
C ARG A 26 15.32 -27.65 -2.99
N GLU A 27 14.44 -28.05 -3.88
CA GLU A 27 14.37 -27.65 -5.28
C GLU A 27 12.92 -27.32 -5.70
N TRP A 28 12.79 -26.49 -6.74
CA TRP A 28 11.51 -26.26 -7.38
C TRP A 28 11.26 -27.33 -8.44
N TRP A 29 10.04 -27.84 -8.45
CA TRP A 29 9.56 -28.85 -9.37
C TRP A 29 8.42 -28.30 -10.22
N THR A 30 8.26 -28.81 -11.43
CA THR A 30 7.01 -28.67 -12.17
C THR A 30 5.87 -29.38 -11.41
N ALA A 31 4.62 -28.93 -11.57
CA ALA A 31 3.47 -29.52 -10.86
C ALA A 31 3.29 -31.04 -11.09
N ASP A 32 3.80 -31.57 -12.20
CA ASP A 32 3.80 -32.99 -12.54
C ASP A 32 5.02 -33.76 -12.03
N HIS A 33 5.94 -33.10 -11.31
CA HIS A 33 7.18 -33.67 -10.77
C HIS A 33 8.14 -34.29 -11.80
N LYS A 34 8.00 -33.97 -13.09
CA LYS A 34 8.90 -34.49 -14.13
C LYS A 34 10.22 -33.74 -14.23
N PHE A 35 10.22 -32.46 -13.90
CA PHE A 35 11.38 -31.59 -14.03
C PHE A 35 11.65 -30.83 -12.74
N TRP A 36 12.93 -30.71 -12.38
CA TRP A 36 13.41 -29.92 -11.25
C TRP A 36 14.31 -28.80 -11.74
N TRP A 37 14.35 -27.69 -11.00
CA TRP A 37 15.15 -26.52 -11.37
C TRP A 37 16.54 -26.60 -10.76
N ASP A 38 17.59 -26.57 -11.59
CA ASP A 38 18.98 -26.66 -11.12
C ASP A 38 19.58 -25.34 -10.64
N GLY A 39 18.88 -24.23 -10.84
CA GLY A 39 19.36 -22.86 -10.61
C GLY A 39 19.50 -22.05 -11.90
N THR A 40 19.64 -22.73 -13.03
CA THR A 40 19.85 -22.13 -14.37
C THR A 40 18.88 -22.65 -15.43
N ARG A 41 18.46 -23.92 -15.35
CA ARG A 41 17.56 -24.57 -16.30
C ARG A 41 16.77 -25.69 -15.65
N TRP A 42 15.66 -26.05 -16.29
CA TRP A 42 14.89 -27.24 -15.94
C TRP A 42 15.65 -28.50 -16.34
N GLN A 43 15.78 -29.41 -15.39
CA GLN A 43 16.44 -30.70 -15.56
C GLN A 43 15.41 -31.82 -15.40
N PRO A 44 15.53 -32.92 -16.17
CA PRO A 44 14.68 -34.09 -15.99
C PRO A 44 14.93 -34.74 -14.62
N GLN A 45 13.92 -35.42 -14.08
CA GLN A 45 13.99 -36.07 -12.75
C GLN A 45 15.22 -36.99 -12.56
N ASP A 46 15.69 -37.62 -13.64
CA ASP A 46 16.78 -38.61 -13.63
C ASP A 46 18.17 -37.96 -13.78
N ALA A 47 18.23 -36.64 -13.97
CA ALA A 47 19.49 -35.93 -14.09
C ALA A 47 20.28 -35.97 -12.77
N PRO A 48 21.62 -36.04 -12.83
CA PRO A 48 22.46 -35.97 -11.63
C PRO A 48 22.20 -34.68 -10.85
N ARG A 49 21.82 -34.81 -9.58
CA ARG A 49 21.57 -33.63 -8.73
C ARG A 49 22.90 -33.10 -8.20
N PRO A 50 23.22 -31.80 -8.39
CA PRO A 50 24.36 -31.19 -7.72
C PRO A 50 24.13 -31.18 -6.21
N GLU A 51 25.18 -31.49 -5.44
CA GLU A 51 25.12 -31.51 -3.97
C GLU A 51 24.77 -30.15 -3.37
N THR A 52 25.02 -29.08 -4.10
CA THR A 52 24.71 -27.70 -3.73
C THR A 52 23.77 -27.08 -4.76
N SER A 53 22.46 -27.13 -4.51
CA SER A 53 21.56 -26.12 -5.08
C SER A 53 20.51 -25.70 -4.04
N PRO A 54 20.88 -24.82 -3.08
CA PRO A 54 19.89 -24.21 -2.23
C PRO A 54 19.35 -22.97 -2.94
N MET A 55 18.52 -23.15 -3.98
CA MET A 55 17.72 -22.03 -4.48
C MET A 55 16.49 -21.92 -3.57
N ALA A 56 16.70 -21.38 -2.37
CA ALA A 56 15.67 -21.16 -1.36
C ALA A 56 14.40 -20.58 -2.01
N PRO A 57 13.20 -20.90 -1.48
CA PRO A 57 11.95 -20.45 -2.07
C PRO A 57 12.00 -18.94 -2.30
N VAL A 58 11.56 -18.49 -3.48
CA VAL A 58 11.44 -17.06 -3.81
C VAL A 58 10.74 -16.40 -2.64
N SER A 59 11.52 -15.69 -1.82
CA SER A 59 11.03 -15.23 -0.53
C SER A 59 9.82 -14.35 -0.81
N LYS A 60 8.69 -14.59 -0.13
CA LYS A 60 7.57 -13.63 -0.10
C LYS A 60 8.20 -12.25 0.05
N LYS A 61 8.05 -11.36 -0.95
CA LYS A 61 8.69 -10.03 -0.99
C LYS A 61 8.77 -9.50 0.43
N ARG A 62 9.94 -9.64 1.07
CA ARG A 62 10.08 -9.24 2.47
C ARG A 62 9.95 -7.74 2.43
N ARG A 63 8.89 -7.21 3.05
CA ARG A 63 8.71 -5.76 3.14
C ARG A 63 9.98 -5.18 3.75
N PRO A 64 10.51 -4.07 3.22
CA PRO A 64 11.75 -3.50 3.72
C PRO A 64 11.64 -3.25 5.24
N PRO A 65 12.72 -3.47 6.00
CA PRO A 65 12.72 -3.23 7.44
C PRO A 65 12.28 -1.79 7.72
N GLY A 66 11.28 -1.62 8.60
CA GLY A 66 10.66 -0.33 8.89
C GLY A 66 9.40 0.02 8.10
N TYR A 67 8.93 -0.85 7.19
CA TYR A 67 7.70 -0.62 6.40
C TYR A 67 6.51 -0.19 7.27
N TRP A 68 6.25 -0.91 8.37
CA TRP A 68 5.12 -0.61 9.24
C TRP A 68 5.31 0.68 10.03
N ARG A 69 6.52 0.97 10.49
CA ARG A 69 6.83 2.24 11.15
C ARG A 69 6.52 3.39 10.22
N ASP A 70 7.02 3.33 8.98
CA ASP A 70 6.85 4.39 8.01
C ASP A 70 5.38 4.57 7.60
N PHE A 71 4.63 3.48 7.47
CA PHE A 71 3.18 3.52 7.32
C PHE A 71 2.48 4.25 8.47
N TRP A 72 2.77 3.89 9.72
CA TRP A 72 2.18 4.53 10.89
C TRP A 72 2.58 6.00 11.03
N LEU A 73 3.82 6.34 10.65
CA LEU A 73 4.28 7.73 10.61
C LEU A 73 3.48 8.56 9.61
N GLY A 74 3.17 8.02 8.42
CA GLY A 74 2.31 8.69 7.45
C GLY A 74 0.88 8.85 7.94
N PHE A 75 0.30 7.79 8.50
CA PHE A 75 -1.07 7.80 9.03
C PHE A 75 -1.25 8.78 10.19
N LEU A 76 -0.44 8.64 11.25
CA LEU A 76 -0.51 9.51 12.43
C LEU A 76 -0.04 10.92 12.13
N GLY A 77 0.96 11.08 11.25
CA GLY A 77 1.50 12.37 10.86
C GLY A 77 0.45 13.27 10.21
N VAL A 78 -0.40 12.72 9.33
CA VAL A 78 -1.50 13.48 8.71
C VAL A 78 -2.53 13.91 9.75
N ILE A 79 -2.92 13.01 10.66
CA ILE A 79 -3.91 13.31 11.70
C ILE A 79 -3.40 14.41 12.61
N VAL A 80 -2.22 14.21 13.22
CA VAL A 80 -1.62 15.18 14.15
C VAL A 80 -1.30 16.49 13.44
N GLY A 81 -0.75 16.42 12.22
CA GLY A 81 -0.42 17.59 11.41
C GLY A 81 -1.64 18.44 11.09
N ASN A 82 -2.76 17.83 10.71
CA ASN A 82 -4.00 18.58 10.43
C ASN A 82 -4.64 19.15 11.70
N ILE A 83 -4.56 18.46 12.85
CA ILE A 83 -5.03 19.00 14.13
C ILE A 83 -4.22 20.24 14.52
N LEU A 84 -2.88 20.15 14.46
CA LEU A 84 -2.01 21.29 14.76
C LEU A 84 -2.25 22.44 13.79
N LEU A 85 -2.39 22.15 12.50
CA LEU A 85 -2.69 23.15 11.49
C LEU A 85 -4.01 23.86 11.78
N ALA A 86 -5.07 23.13 12.14
CA ALA A 86 -6.36 23.72 12.51
C ALA A 86 -6.24 24.66 13.72
N ILE A 87 -5.47 24.27 14.75
CA ILE A 87 -5.21 25.12 15.93
C ILE A 87 -4.49 26.42 15.53
N ILE A 88 -3.45 26.31 14.69
CA ILE A 88 -2.69 27.47 14.20
C ILE A 88 -3.61 28.39 13.39
N LEU A 89 -4.35 27.85 12.43
CA LEU A 89 -5.23 28.63 11.57
C LEU A 89 -6.36 29.30 12.37
N ASN A 90 -6.91 28.63 13.38
CA ASN A 90 -7.90 29.22 14.28
C ASN A 90 -7.32 30.41 15.07
N SER A 91 -6.07 30.28 15.53
CA SER A 91 -5.37 31.35 16.24
C SER A 91 -5.08 32.54 15.32
N VAL A 92 -4.65 32.28 14.09
CA VAL A 92 -4.37 33.27 13.04
C VAL A 92 -5.64 34.00 12.58
N SER A 93 -6.74 33.27 12.39
CA SER A 93 -8.04 33.84 12.03
C SER A 93 -8.59 34.78 13.13
N SER A 94 -8.34 34.45 14.40
CA SER A 94 -8.75 35.27 15.55
C SER A 94 -7.96 36.59 15.64
N ALA A 95 -6.84 36.71 14.94
CA ALA A 95 -5.97 37.89 14.96
C ALA A 95 -6.32 38.96 13.91
N ASN A 96 -7.41 38.79 13.11
CA ASN A 96 -7.92 39.78 12.15
C ASN A 96 -6.86 40.34 11.17
N LEU A 97 -6.10 39.46 10.49
CA LEU A 97 -4.92 39.82 9.68
C LEU A 97 -5.20 40.49 8.31
N GLY A 98 -6.44 40.92 8.04
CA GLY A 98 -6.83 41.58 6.79
C GLY A 98 -7.04 40.62 5.60
N GLU A 99 -7.81 41.09 4.61
CA GLU A 99 -8.29 40.36 3.42
C GLU A 99 -7.24 39.49 2.67
N PRO A 100 -6.02 39.95 2.34
CA PRO A 100 -5.09 39.14 1.56
C PRO A 100 -4.52 37.94 2.33
N VAL A 101 -4.48 38.01 3.66
CA VAL A 101 -4.00 36.92 4.51
C VAL A 101 -5.05 35.82 4.62
N THR A 102 -6.34 36.18 4.60
CA THR A 102 -7.47 35.23 4.66
C THR A 102 -7.44 34.21 3.52
N GLY A 103 -7.15 34.66 2.29
CA GLY A 103 -7.07 33.75 1.13
C GLY A 103 -5.95 32.71 1.24
N ILE A 104 -4.79 33.11 1.74
CA ILE A 104 -3.65 32.20 1.96
C ILE A 104 -3.94 31.21 3.09
N VAL A 105 -4.55 31.68 4.19
CA VAL A 105 -4.94 30.86 5.34
C VAL A 105 -5.95 29.79 4.93
N LEU A 106 -6.90 30.11 4.05
CA LEU A 106 -7.88 29.15 3.53
C LEU A 106 -7.27 28.12 2.56
N ALA A 107 -6.29 28.53 1.76
CA ALA A 107 -5.62 27.64 0.82
C ALA A 107 -4.54 26.75 1.48
N ALA A 108 -3.95 27.20 2.59
CA ALA A 108 -2.82 26.55 3.25
C ALA A 108 -3.04 25.06 3.58
N PRO A 109 -4.20 24.62 4.12
CA PRO A 109 -4.49 23.20 4.32
C PRO A 109 -4.36 22.38 3.04
N TRP A 110 -4.91 22.86 1.93
CA TRP A 110 -4.91 22.13 0.67
C TRP A 110 -3.50 22.01 0.10
N VAL A 111 -2.76 23.11 0.07
CA VAL A 111 -1.40 23.15 -0.48
C VAL A 111 -0.45 22.26 0.34
N LEU A 112 -0.51 22.35 1.67
CA LEU A 112 0.36 21.57 2.55
C LEU A 112 0.07 20.07 2.47
N ASN A 113 -1.20 19.67 2.47
CA ASN A 113 -1.59 18.27 2.38
C ASN A 113 -1.24 17.66 1.00
N LEU A 114 -1.41 18.43 -0.09
CA LEU A 114 -1.02 17.99 -1.44
C LEU A 114 0.50 17.86 -1.58
N ALA A 115 1.25 18.85 -1.11
CA ALA A 115 2.71 18.82 -1.13
C ALA A 115 3.25 17.64 -0.32
N ALA A 116 2.68 17.37 0.86
CA ALA A 116 3.07 16.23 1.69
C ALA A 116 2.83 14.89 0.97
N LEU A 117 1.71 14.73 0.26
CA LEU A 117 1.44 13.53 -0.54
C LEU A 117 2.45 13.35 -1.67
N ILE A 118 2.77 14.42 -2.41
CA ILE A 118 3.76 14.38 -3.50
C ILE A 118 5.14 13.99 -2.97
N ILE A 119 5.58 14.60 -1.87
CA ILE A 119 6.86 14.30 -1.24
C ILE A 119 6.88 12.84 -0.75
N ALA A 120 5.82 12.38 -0.09
CA ALA A 120 5.74 11.01 0.42
C ALA A 120 5.73 9.96 -0.71
N ALA A 121 5.12 10.27 -1.86
CA ALA A 121 5.12 9.40 -3.02
C ALA A 121 6.54 9.16 -3.58
N ILE A 122 7.40 10.17 -3.50
CA ILE A 122 8.79 10.10 -3.96
C ILE A 122 9.68 9.44 -2.91
N VAL A 123 9.53 9.83 -1.64
CA VAL A 123 10.47 9.46 -0.57
C VAL A 123 10.23 8.04 -0.07
N ARG A 124 9.00 7.70 0.30
CA ARG A 124 8.66 6.39 0.89
C ARG A 124 7.19 6.03 0.66
N VAL A 125 6.96 5.11 -0.27
CA VAL A 125 5.63 4.54 -0.60
C VAL A 125 4.82 4.09 0.63
N PRO A 126 5.40 3.48 1.70
CA PRO A 126 4.61 3.12 2.88
C PRO A 126 3.99 4.31 3.60
N ILE A 127 4.70 5.46 3.66
CA ILE A 127 4.20 6.70 4.25
C ILE A 127 2.95 7.16 3.47
N LEU A 128 3.05 7.20 2.14
CA LEU A 128 1.95 7.56 1.26
C LEU A 128 0.70 6.69 1.52
N LEU A 129 0.86 5.37 1.66
CA LEU A 129 -0.26 4.49 1.98
C LEU A 129 -0.93 4.84 3.30
N GLY A 130 -0.15 5.15 4.33
CA GLY A 130 -0.67 5.60 5.62
C GLY A 130 -1.46 6.90 5.50
N MET A 131 -0.93 7.87 4.75
CA MET A 131 -1.63 9.14 4.48
C MET A 131 -2.94 8.94 3.74
N LEU A 132 -2.94 8.11 2.68
CA LEU A 132 -4.14 7.80 1.89
C LEU A 132 -5.21 7.10 2.73
N LEU A 133 -4.81 6.19 3.63
CA LEU A 133 -5.75 5.56 4.56
C LEU A 133 -6.40 6.60 5.48
N ALA A 134 -5.61 7.54 6.03
CA ALA A 134 -6.15 8.60 6.89
C ALA A 134 -7.19 9.44 6.14
N TYR A 135 -6.91 9.87 4.91
CA TYR A 135 -7.88 10.61 4.09
C TYR A 135 -9.10 9.77 3.72
N GLY A 136 -8.91 8.49 3.40
CA GLY A 136 -10.03 7.58 3.11
C GLY A 136 -10.99 7.43 4.30
N ILE A 137 -10.45 7.29 5.51
CA ILE A 137 -11.25 7.24 6.74
C ILE A 137 -11.96 8.58 6.96
N ALA A 138 -11.25 9.71 6.84
CA ALA A 138 -11.84 11.03 7.02
C ALA A 138 -12.99 11.29 6.03
N PHE A 139 -12.80 10.91 4.76
CA PHE A 139 -13.82 11.01 3.73
C PHE A 139 -15.04 10.13 4.03
N GLY A 140 -14.81 8.87 4.44
CA GLY A 140 -15.88 7.96 4.84
C GLY A 140 -16.68 8.48 6.04
N LEU A 141 -16.00 9.03 7.05
CA LEU A 141 -16.64 9.66 8.22
C LEU A 141 -17.43 10.92 7.83
N ALA A 142 -16.90 11.74 6.92
CA ALA A 142 -17.59 12.93 6.44
C ALA A 142 -18.88 12.58 5.69
N ILE A 143 -18.85 11.55 4.83
CA ILE A 143 -20.06 11.04 4.17
C ILE A 143 -21.05 10.51 5.19
N LEU A 144 -20.60 9.70 6.15
CA LEU A 144 -21.48 9.13 7.18
C LEU A 144 -22.16 10.23 8.01
N ALA A 145 -21.39 11.24 8.42
CA ALA A 145 -21.92 12.41 9.12
C ALA A 145 -22.92 13.20 8.24
N GLY A 146 -22.60 13.39 6.96
CA GLY A 146 -23.50 14.04 6.00
C GLY A 146 -24.83 13.29 5.83
N ILE A 147 -24.79 11.96 5.67
CA ILE A 147 -25.99 11.12 5.60
C ILE A 147 -26.79 11.23 6.89
N PHE A 148 -26.13 11.13 8.04
CA PHE A 148 -26.79 11.25 9.35
C PHE A 148 -27.51 12.59 9.51
N LEU A 149 -26.85 13.70 9.16
CA LEU A 149 -27.45 15.04 9.19
C LEU A 149 -28.62 15.17 8.20
N LEU A 150 -28.48 14.60 7.00
CA LEU A 150 -29.55 14.59 6.00
C LEU A 150 -30.78 13.83 6.54
N VAL A 151 -30.59 12.67 7.16
CA VAL A 151 -31.67 11.93 7.80
C VAL A 151 -32.34 12.79 8.88
N LEU A 152 -31.58 13.39 9.80
CA LEU A 152 -32.15 14.23 10.86
C LEU A 152 -32.97 15.42 10.31
N CYS A 153 -32.45 16.10 9.29
CA CYS A 153 -33.12 17.27 8.71
C CYS A 153 -34.41 16.89 7.97
N TYR A 154 -34.50 15.71 7.36
CA TYR A 154 -35.66 15.30 6.56
C TYR A 154 -36.61 14.32 7.27
N SER A 155 -36.15 13.58 8.28
CA SER A 155 -37.00 12.68 9.09
C SER A 155 -37.78 13.41 10.18
N GLY A 156 -37.40 14.64 10.53
CA GLY A 156 -38.09 15.48 11.52
C GLY A 156 -39.39 16.15 11.04
N GLY A 157 -39.72 16.06 9.74
CA GLY A 157 -40.89 16.73 9.13
C GLY A 157 -42.15 15.88 9.00
N GLY A 158 -42.17 14.66 9.56
CA GLY A 158 -43.23 13.66 9.34
C GLY A 158 -44.35 13.61 10.38
N GLY A 159 -44.50 14.62 11.25
CA GLY A 159 -45.66 14.75 12.12
C GLY A 159 -46.80 15.47 11.41
N VAL A 160 -47.79 14.72 10.93
CA VAL A 160 -49.06 15.20 10.36
C VAL A 160 -50.13 15.25 11.46
N PRO A 161 -51.23 16.02 11.32
CA PRO A 161 -51.39 17.46 11.15
C PRO A 161 -51.56 18.23 12.48
#